data_AF-A0A6I7PVS5-F1
#
_entry.id   AF-A0A6I7PVS5-F1
#
_cell.length_a   1.000
_cell.length_b   1.000
_cell.length_c   1.000
_cell.angle_alpha   90.00
_cell.angle_beta   90.00
_cell.angle_gamma   90.00
#
_symmetry.space_group_name_H-M   'P 1'
#
loop_
_entity.id
_entity.type
_entity.pdbx_description
1 polymer ?
#
loop_
_entity_poly.entity_id
_entity_poly.type
_entity_poly.pdbx_seq_one_letter_code
_entity_poly.pdbx_strand_id
1 'polypeptide(L)'
;MHTASSKLEIYTRHQVEIEGLGSRGEGLASLGQAVVFVPKTRSGDVVEIELVAREKSRYQARVLRWIKRSDAHAHVRCTHFYDCGGCQLQHLSPKEQREWKISWASHWLKRSPLAPYFDPEHFQYIESPKAYEYRHRVRIHAKDSQLHFTKEKSHELHPIQDCPVLVKGFFEALERKAKELKSFPSRSFGFFNGQLLEQDATYSLRSHKLGVGANSFTQGNLFANELLVEQVLNELKDLPRKKLAIDFFSGVGNLSLPLSEVFERVIGVESHSESIAWAKKNSSKIEWIEGEAENLISLLDQAPDCVVMDPPRGGSLKLCRSLMGRPLPRVIYVSCSLGSLIRDLTPLVKKGGYRIQSWTLIDLFPQTRHLESVVRLDGRDPLAL
;
A
#
# COMPACT_ATOMS: atom_id res chain seq x y z
N MET A 1 -40.11 -2.01 27.84
CA MET A 1 -39.14 -2.99 28.35
C MET A 1 -38.07 -3.21 27.28
N HIS A 2 -36.95 -2.50 27.37
CA HIS A 2 -35.78 -2.78 26.53
C HIS A 2 -35.13 -4.04 27.08
N THR A 3 -35.25 -5.16 26.37
CA THR A 3 -34.47 -6.37 26.65
C THR A 3 -33.00 -5.99 26.48
N ALA A 4 -32.25 -6.00 27.59
CA ALA A 4 -30.82 -5.86 27.56
C ALA A 4 -30.26 -7.01 26.71
N SER A 5 -29.78 -6.72 25.50
CA SER A 5 -29.03 -7.70 24.71
C SER A 5 -27.87 -8.17 25.58
N SER A 6 -27.89 -9.43 26.00
CA SER A 6 -26.81 -10.02 26.78
C SER A 6 -25.52 -9.88 25.97
N LYS A 7 -24.53 -9.21 26.55
CA LYS A 7 -23.22 -9.05 25.92
C LYS A 7 -22.55 -10.42 25.88
N LEU A 8 -22.06 -10.82 24.72
CA LEU A 8 -21.27 -12.05 24.59
C LEU A 8 -19.95 -11.90 25.34
N GLU A 9 -19.54 -12.95 26.04
CA GLU A 9 -18.26 -13.03 26.73
C GLU A 9 -17.15 -13.44 25.75
N ILE A 10 -15.95 -12.85 25.93
CA ILE A 10 -14.76 -13.30 25.20
C ILE A 10 -14.36 -14.71 25.67
N TYR A 11 -13.64 -15.44 24.83
CA TYR A 11 -13.25 -16.86 24.98
C TYR A 11 -14.40 -17.87 24.95
N THR A 12 -15.62 -17.42 24.64
CA THR A 12 -16.74 -18.32 24.35
C THR A 12 -16.66 -18.84 22.92
N ARG A 13 -17.18 -20.06 22.71
CA ARG A 13 -17.18 -20.75 21.43
C ARG A 13 -18.54 -20.72 20.79
N HIS A 14 -18.58 -20.49 19.48
CA HIS A 14 -19.81 -20.43 18.71
C HIS A 14 -19.61 -21.08 17.35
N GLN A 15 -20.65 -21.72 16.83
CA GLN A 15 -20.71 -22.08 15.43
C GLN A 15 -21.35 -20.93 14.65
N VAL A 16 -20.69 -20.50 13.58
CA VAL A 16 -21.19 -19.41 12.73
C VAL A 16 -21.10 -19.80 11.26
N GLU A 17 -22.03 -19.28 10.48
CA GLU A 17 -21.92 -19.20 9.03
C GLU A 17 -21.40 -17.81 8.64
N ILE A 18 -20.46 -17.78 7.71
CA ILE A 18 -19.93 -16.53 7.17
C ILE A 18 -20.85 -16.04 6.07
N GLU A 19 -21.33 -14.80 6.23
CA GLU A 19 -22.33 -14.17 5.38
C GLU A 19 -21.67 -13.24 4.34
N GLY A 20 -20.55 -12.62 4.68
CA GLY A 20 -19.92 -11.58 3.87
C GLY A 20 -18.44 -11.36 4.16
N LEU A 21 -17.88 -10.31 3.57
CA LEU A 21 -16.52 -9.84 3.83
C LEU A 21 -16.53 -8.44 4.47
N GLY A 22 -15.65 -8.26 5.44
CA GLY A 22 -15.42 -7.02 6.15
C GLY A 22 -14.41 -6.11 5.46
N SER A 23 -14.22 -4.94 6.06
CA SER A 23 -13.35 -3.89 5.54
C SER A 23 -11.84 -4.20 5.52
N ARG A 24 -11.40 -5.36 6.02
CA ARG A 24 -10.02 -5.86 5.94
C ARG A 24 -9.93 -7.22 5.24
N GLY A 25 -11.03 -7.70 4.65
CA GLY A 25 -11.11 -8.98 3.96
C GLY A 25 -11.32 -10.17 4.88
N GLU A 26 -11.70 -9.91 6.14
CA GLU A 26 -12.13 -10.93 7.09
C GLU A 26 -13.60 -11.29 6.87
N GLY A 27 -13.98 -12.54 7.14
CA GLY A 27 -15.37 -12.96 7.08
C GLY A 27 -16.24 -12.24 8.11
N LEU A 28 -17.49 -11.96 7.74
CA LEU A 28 -18.50 -11.41 8.63
C LEU A 28 -19.53 -12.49 8.95
N ALA A 29 -19.84 -12.63 10.24
CA ALA A 29 -20.94 -13.45 10.73
C ALA A 29 -21.78 -12.69 11.74
N SER A 30 -23.04 -13.07 11.85
CA SER A 30 -23.98 -12.52 12.83
C SER A 30 -24.18 -13.49 13.99
N LEU A 31 -24.05 -13.00 15.23
CA LEU A 31 -24.43 -13.73 16.45
C LEU A 31 -25.46 -12.90 17.22
N GLY A 32 -26.75 -13.13 16.94
CA GLY A 32 -27.82 -12.27 17.42
C GLY A 32 -27.66 -10.85 16.86
N GLN A 33 -27.46 -9.86 17.73
CA GLN A 33 -27.19 -8.46 17.33
C GLN A 33 -25.69 -8.14 17.17
N ALA A 34 -24.81 -9.09 17.48
CA ALA A 34 -23.37 -8.89 17.39
C ALA A 34 -22.86 -9.17 15.97
N VAL A 35 -21.92 -8.32 15.51
CA VAL A 35 -21.17 -8.56 14.26
C VAL A 35 -19.82 -9.17 14.63
N VAL A 36 -19.53 -10.34 14.08
CA VAL A 36 -18.30 -11.08 14.34
C VAL A 36 -17.41 -11.06 13.09
N PHE A 37 -16.15 -10.70 13.30
CA PHE A 37 -15.11 -10.59 12.30
C PHE A 37 -14.19 -11.80 12.42
N VAL A 38 -14.16 -12.64 11.39
CA VAL A 38 -13.47 -13.94 11.37
C VAL A 38 -12.41 -13.94 10.26
N PRO A 39 -11.13 -13.67 10.57
CA PRO A 39 -10.08 -13.58 9.55
C PRO A 39 -9.96 -14.85 8.70
N LYS A 40 -9.62 -14.67 7.42
CA LYS A 40 -9.30 -15.75 6.47
C LYS A 40 -10.43 -16.75 6.27
N THR A 41 -11.65 -16.25 6.29
CA THR A 41 -12.87 -16.98 5.94
C THR A 41 -13.67 -16.15 4.93
N ARG A 42 -14.54 -16.82 4.16
CA ARG A 42 -15.37 -16.20 3.12
C ARG A 42 -16.82 -16.65 3.23
N SER A 43 -17.71 -15.94 2.53
CA SER A 43 -19.13 -16.30 2.47
C SER A 43 -19.35 -17.77 2.10
N GLY A 44 -20.24 -18.43 2.85
CA GLY A 44 -20.58 -19.85 2.73
C GLY A 44 -19.72 -20.79 3.58
N ASP A 45 -18.69 -20.28 4.27
CA ASP A 45 -17.95 -21.06 5.26
C ASP A 45 -18.79 -21.26 6.53
N VAL A 46 -18.70 -22.46 7.12
CA VAL A 46 -19.27 -22.76 8.45
C VAL A 46 -18.14 -23.20 9.35
N VAL A 47 -17.92 -22.46 10.43
CA VAL A 47 -16.76 -22.62 11.32
C VAL A 47 -17.19 -22.57 12.78
N GLU A 48 -16.47 -23.34 13.61
CA GLU A 48 -16.47 -23.12 15.05
C GLU A 48 -15.41 -22.08 15.37
N ILE A 49 -15.81 -21.02 16.07
CA ILE A 49 -14.97 -19.87 16.39
C ILE A 49 -14.86 -19.68 17.89
N GLU A 50 -13.80 -18.98 18.32
CA GLU A 50 -13.65 -18.44 19.67
C GLU A 50 -13.57 -16.92 19.59
N LEU A 51 -14.38 -16.22 20.39
CA LEU A 51 -14.31 -14.76 20.48
C LEU A 51 -13.03 -14.35 21.22
N VAL A 52 -12.19 -13.50 20.63
CA VAL A 52 -10.89 -13.12 21.22
C VAL A 52 -10.81 -11.66 21.65
N ALA A 53 -11.65 -10.79 21.07
CA ALA A 53 -11.71 -9.38 21.46
C ALA A 53 -13.10 -8.79 21.18
N ARG A 54 -13.44 -7.71 21.88
CA ARG A 54 -14.70 -6.98 21.72
C ARG A 54 -14.48 -5.48 21.69
N GLU A 55 -15.18 -4.82 20.78
CA GLU A 55 -15.37 -3.37 20.77
C GLU A 55 -16.87 -3.06 20.52
N LYS A 56 -17.58 -2.56 21.54
CA LYS A 56 -19.04 -2.34 21.49
C LYS A 56 -19.79 -3.63 21.10
N SER A 57 -20.52 -3.63 19.98
CA SER A 57 -21.24 -4.78 19.41
C SER A 57 -20.45 -5.52 18.33
N ARG A 58 -19.16 -5.23 18.19
CA ARG A 58 -18.25 -5.85 17.21
C ARG A 58 -17.27 -6.77 17.92
N TYR A 59 -17.11 -7.98 17.41
CA TYR A 59 -16.24 -9.00 18.01
C TYR A 59 -15.21 -9.47 17.00
N GLN A 60 -13.99 -9.68 17.44
CA GLN A 60 -12.98 -10.41 16.67
C GLN A 60 -13.00 -11.85 17.14
N ALA A 61 -12.87 -12.79 16.22
CA ALA A 61 -12.82 -14.20 16.53
C ALA A 61 -11.69 -14.90 15.78
N ARG A 62 -11.27 -16.05 16.30
CA ARG A 62 -10.36 -16.98 15.61
C ARG A 62 -11.10 -18.27 15.30
N VAL A 63 -10.76 -18.90 14.17
CA VAL A 63 -11.29 -20.22 13.80
C VAL A 63 -10.64 -21.28 14.70
N LEU A 64 -11.47 -22.13 15.32
CA LEU A 64 -11.03 -23.32 16.05
C LEU A 64 -11.03 -24.55 15.14
N ARG A 65 -12.11 -24.75 14.39
CA ARG A 65 -12.24 -25.85 13.42
C ARG A 65 -13.21 -25.51 12.29
N TRP A 66 -12.98 -26.14 11.14
CA TRP A 66 -13.85 -26.08 9.98
C TRP A 66 -14.97 -27.11 10.11
N ILE A 67 -16.21 -26.67 9.92
CA ILE A 67 -17.38 -27.56 9.83
C ILE A 67 -17.73 -27.78 8.36
N LYS A 68 -17.72 -26.70 7.57
CA LYS A 68 -17.86 -26.72 6.12
C LYS A 68 -17.02 -25.61 5.51
N ARG A 69 -16.26 -25.91 4.46
CA ARG A 69 -15.62 -24.90 3.60
C ARG A 69 -16.54 -24.61 2.42
N SER A 70 -16.61 -23.35 2.02
CA SER A 70 -17.27 -22.93 0.78
C SER A 70 -16.55 -23.54 -0.42
N ASP A 71 -17.31 -24.04 -1.39
CA ASP A 71 -16.74 -24.59 -2.64
C ASP A 71 -16.08 -23.50 -3.52
N ALA A 72 -16.33 -22.24 -3.20
CA ALA A 72 -15.75 -21.09 -3.89
C ALA A 72 -14.40 -20.62 -3.28
N HIS A 73 -13.79 -21.39 -2.37
CA HIS A 73 -12.41 -21.11 -1.95
C HIS A 73 -11.46 -21.17 -3.14
N ALA A 74 -10.66 -20.13 -3.34
CA ALA A 74 -9.54 -20.19 -4.25
C ALA A 74 -8.46 -21.13 -3.72
N HIS A 75 -7.63 -21.66 -4.63
CA HIS A 75 -6.48 -22.47 -4.25
C HIS A 75 -5.44 -21.63 -3.49
N VAL A 76 -5.35 -21.85 -2.18
CA VAL A 76 -4.36 -21.24 -1.29
C VAL A 76 -3.00 -21.89 -1.51
N ARG A 77 -2.04 -21.15 -2.08
CA ARG A 77 -0.69 -21.67 -2.38
C ARG A 77 0.22 -21.74 -1.15
N CYS A 78 0.03 -20.86 -0.17
CA CYS A 78 0.89 -20.79 1.01
C CYS A 78 0.38 -21.72 2.11
N THR A 79 1.21 -22.68 2.51
CA THR A 79 0.87 -23.61 3.61
C THR A 79 0.66 -22.90 4.95
N HIS A 80 1.30 -21.74 5.14
CA HIS A 80 1.21 -20.91 6.36
C HIS A 80 0.04 -19.92 6.34
N PHE A 81 -0.78 -19.90 5.28
CA PHE A 81 -1.74 -18.81 5.03
C PHE A 81 -2.66 -18.55 6.22
N TYR A 82 -3.19 -19.58 6.89
CA TYR A 82 -4.20 -19.40 7.95
C TYR A 82 -3.62 -18.85 9.26
N ASP A 83 -2.31 -19.02 9.52
CA ASP A 83 -1.67 -18.59 10.77
C ASP A 83 -0.78 -17.35 10.59
N CYS A 84 -0.04 -17.28 9.48
CA CYS A 84 0.87 -16.17 9.17
C CYS A 84 0.11 -14.85 8.96
N GLY A 85 0.58 -13.75 9.55
CA GLY A 85 -0.02 -12.41 9.39
C GLY A 85 0.29 -11.71 8.07
N GLY A 86 1.07 -12.32 7.18
CA GLY A 86 1.60 -11.67 5.96
C GLY A 86 0.56 -11.43 4.87
N CYS A 87 -0.28 -12.43 4.56
CA CYS A 87 -1.32 -12.36 3.54
C CYS A 87 -2.71 -12.50 4.18
N GLN A 88 -3.72 -11.86 3.58
CA GLN A 88 -5.09 -11.87 4.11
C GLN A 88 -6.10 -12.47 3.14
N LEU A 89 -5.82 -12.49 1.83
CA LEU A 89 -6.82 -12.72 0.79
C LEU A 89 -6.57 -13.95 -0.10
N GLN A 90 -5.61 -14.83 0.19
CA GLN A 90 -5.29 -15.98 -0.69
C GLN A 90 -6.46 -16.95 -0.92
N HIS A 91 -7.42 -16.97 0.00
CA HIS A 91 -8.63 -17.78 -0.09
C HIS A 91 -9.69 -17.21 -1.06
N LEU A 92 -9.48 -15.98 -1.55
CA LEU A 92 -10.33 -15.32 -2.55
C LEU A 92 -9.68 -15.43 -3.94
N SER A 93 -10.50 -15.63 -4.96
CA SER A 93 -10.05 -15.58 -6.35
C SER A 93 -9.51 -14.18 -6.71
N PRO A 94 -8.65 -14.04 -7.74
CA PRO A 94 -8.17 -12.73 -8.17
C PRO A 94 -9.30 -11.73 -8.47
N LYS A 95 -10.39 -12.23 -9.09
CA LYS A 95 -11.59 -11.44 -9.35
C LYS A 95 -12.23 -10.92 -8.06
N GLU A 96 -12.44 -11.79 -7.07
CA GLU A 96 -13.01 -11.40 -5.77
C GLU A 96 -12.09 -10.44 -5.01
N GLN A 97 -10.76 -10.60 -5.09
CA GLN A 97 -9.81 -9.66 -4.48
C GLN A 97 -9.95 -8.26 -5.09
N ARG A 98 -10.03 -8.17 -6.42
CA ARG A 98 -10.25 -6.90 -7.13
C ARG A 98 -11.58 -6.27 -6.74
N GLU A 99 -12.67 -7.02 -6.81
CA GLU A 99 -14.01 -6.55 -6.46
C GLU A 99 -14.07 -6.05 -5.00
N TRP A 100 -13.45 -6.82 -4.09
CA TRP A 100 -13.35 -6.43 -2.68
C TRP A 100 -12.52 -5.15 -2.50
N LYS A 101 -11.35 -5.01 -3.14
CA LYS A 101 -10.49 -3.82 -3.05
C LYS A 101 -11.20 -2.56 -3.58
N ILE A 102 -11.86 -2.66 -4.73
CA ILE A 102 -12.64 -1.55 -5.31
C ILE A 102 -13.81 -1.20 -4.39
N SER A 103 -14.59 -2.19 -3.94
CA SER A 103 -15.73 -1.97 -3.04
C SER A 103 -15.30 -1.31 -1.72
N TRP A 104 -14.17 -1.77 -1.15
CA TRP A 104 -13.57 -1.17 0.04
C TRP A 104 -13.18 0.29 -0.18
N ALA A 105 -12.47 0.59 -1.27
CA ALA A 105 -12.10 1.96 -1.60
C ALA A 105 -13.33 2.86 -1.80
N SER A 106 -14.32 2.37 -2.54
CA SER A 106 -15.58 3.06 -2.79
C SER A 106 -16.36 3.32 -1.51
N HIS A 107 -16.44 2.34 -0.62
CA HIS A 107 -17.11 2.47 0.66
C HIS A 107 -16.50 3.60 1.52
N TRP A 108 -15.16 3.67 1.55
CA TRP A 108 -14.43 4.71 2.27
C TRP A 108 -14.64 6.08 1.65
N LEU A 109 -14.54 6.19 0.32
CA LEU A 109 -14.69 7.47 -0.36
C LEU A 109 -16.11 8.03 -0.24
N LYS A 110 -17.15 7.20 -0.40
CA LYS A 110 -18.57 7.60 -0.24
C LYS A 110 -18.90 8.14 1.16
N ARG A 111 -18.12 7.75 2.18
CA ARG A 111 -18.28 8.20 3.58
C ARG A 111 -17.34 9.32 3.97
N SER A 112 -16.57 9.83 3.02
CA SER A 112 -15.58 10.86 3.27
C SER A 112 -16.06 12.26 2.90
N PRO A 113 -15.37 13.32 3.34
CA PRO A 113 -15.61 14.68 2.87
C PRO A 113 -15.42 14.88 1.35
N LEU A 114 -14.80 13.93 0.65
CA LEU A 114 -14.56 13.96 -0.79
C LEU A 114 -15.69 13.31 -1.61
N ALA A 115 -16.70 12.69 -0.97
CA ALA A 115 -17.80 12.03 -1.67
C ALA A 115 -18.50 12.91 -2.73
N PRO A 116 -18.71 14.23 -2.52
CA PRO A 116 -19.30 15.09 -3.55
C PRO A 116 -18.38 15.42 -4.74
N TYR A 117 -17.10 15.07 -4.69
CA TYR A 117 -16.07 15.57 -5.60
C TYR A 117 -15.42 14.48 -6.47
N PHE A 118 -15.76 13.22 -6.23
CA PHE A 118 -15.33 12.10 -7.07
C PHE A 118 -16.35 10.98 -6.98
N ASP A 119 -16.80 10.50 -8.14
CA ASP A 119 -17.63 9.31 -8.21
C ASP A 119 -16.74 8.06 -8.13
N PRO A 120 -16.85 7.23 -7.07
CA PRO A 120 -16.07 6.01 -6.93
C PRO A 120 -16.31 4.98 -8.05
N GLU A 121 -17.39 5.10 -8.83
CA GLU A 121 -17.58 4.26 -10.03
C GLU A 121 -16.55 4.56 -11.12
N HIS A 122 -15.87 5.71 -11.06
CA HIS A 122 -14.78 6.09 -11.96
C HIS A 122 -13.40 5.65 -11.48
N PHE A 123 -13.29 4.84 -10.42
CA PHE A 123 -11.99 4.25 -10.09
C PHE A 123 -11.48 3.41 -11.25
N GLN A 124 -10.26 3.70 -11.69
CA GLN A 124 -9.51 2.78 -12.53
C GLN A 124 -8.84 1.74 -11.63
N TYR A 125 -8.71 0.51 -12.10
CA TYR A 125 -8.01 -0.55 -11.37
C TYR A 125 -6.95 -1.18 -12.25
N ILE A 126 -5.71 -1.15 -11.80
CA ILE A 126 -4.58 -1.80 -12.44
C ILE A 126 -4.19 -3.02 -11.62
N GLU A 127 -4.32 -4.19 -12.25
CA GLU A 127 -3.93 -5.46 -11.65
C GLU A 127 -2.40 -5.64 -11.70
N SER A 128 -1.86 -6.28 -10.67
CA SER A 128 -0.45 -6.66 -10.65
C SER A 128 -0.16 -7.67 -11.77
N PRO A 129 0.97 -7.56 -12.50
CA PRO A 129 1.35 -8.57 -13.49
C PRO A 129 1.51 -9.97 -12.90
N LYS A 130 1.79 -10.06 -11.60
CA LYS A 130 2.00 -11.32 -10.90
C LYS A 130 1.25 -11.36 -9.57
N ALA A 131 0.44 -12.40 -9.38
CA ALA A 131 -0.28 -12.66 -8.13
C ALA A 131 0.61 -13.26 -7.01
N TYR A 132 1.77 -13.82 -7.38
CA TYR A 132 2.77 -14.50 -6.54
C TYR A 132 4.17 -14.23 -7.11
N GLU A 133 5.25 -14.56 -6.40
CA GLU A 133 6.63 -14.36 -6.87
C GLU A 133 6.94 -12.93 -7.35
N TYR A 134 6.38 -11.93 -6.66
CA TYR A 134 6.54 -10.53 -7.00
C TYR A 134 7.38 -9.77 -5.98
N ARG A 135 7.48 -10.29 -4.75
CA ARG A 135 8.02 -9.57 -3.60
C ARG A 135 9.52 -9.78 -3.47
N HIS A 136 10.30 -8.77 -3.82
CA HIS A 136 11.76 -8.77 -3.70
C HIS A 136 12.26 -8.07 -2.44
N ARG A 137 11.37 -7.53 -1.59
CA ARG A 137 11.73 -6.98 -0.29
C ARG A 137 10.80 -7.46 0.81
N VAL A 138 11.38 -7.91 1.92
CA VAL A 138 10.64 -8.45 3.06
C VAL A 138 11.25 -7.99 4.38
N ARG A 139 10.41 -7.83 5.40
CA ARG A 139 10.86 -7.70 6.78
C ARG A 139 10.49 -8.97 7.52
N ILE A 140 11.48 -9.64 8.11
CA ILE A 140 11.32 -10.99 8.65
C ILE A 140 12.17 -11.18 9.91
N HIS A 141 11.79 -12.15 10.74
CA HIS A 141 12.51 -12.54 11.95
C HIS A 141 13.21 -13.88 11.73
N ALA A 142 14.29 -14.13 12.46
CA ALA A 142 14.83 -15.46 12.63
C ALA A 142 15.01 -15.78 14.12
N LYS A 143 14.67 -17.01 14.50
CA LYS A 143 14.93 -17.57 15.82
C LYS A 143 15.31 -19.04 15.65
N ASP A 144 16.38 -19.46 16.30
CA ASP A 144 16.86 -20.85 16.27
C ASP A 144 17.07 -21.37 14.83
N SER A 145 17.64 -20.51 13.97
CA SER A 145 17.87 -20.71 12.53
C SER A 145 16.62 -20.89 11.67
N GLN A 146 15.42 -20.65 12.23
CA GLN A 146 14.15 -20.73 11.53
C GLN A 146 13.58 -19.34 11.28
N LEU A 147 13.03 -19.14 10.08
CA LEU A 147 12.37 -17.90 9.68
C LEU A 147 10.96 -17.81 10.27
N HIS A 148 10.57 -16.60 10.66
CA HIS A 148 9.26 -16.33 11.25
C HIS A 148 8.64 -15.03 10.71
N PHE A 149 7.33 -15.05 10.56
CA PHE A 149 6.50 -13.85 10.56
C PHE A 149 5.70 -13.78 11.85
N THR A 150 5.11 -12.62 12.17
CA THR A 150 4.14 -12.54 13.26
C THR A 150 2.78 -13.08 12.81
N LYS A 151 2.01 -13.67 13.72
CA LYS A 151 0.58 -13.92 13.50
C LYS A 151 -0.18 -12.59 13.30
N GLU A 152 -1.35 -12.66 12.69
CA GLU A 152 -2.15 -11.47 12.43
C GLU A 152 -2.54 -10.76 13.74
N LYS A 153 -2.28 -9.44 13.80
CA LYS A 153 -2.54 -8.58 14.97
C LYS A 153 -1.95 -9.11 16.29
N SER A 154 -0.80 -9.79 16.22
CA SER A 154 -0.12 -10.36 17.39
C SER A 154 1.39 -10.08 17.36
N HIS A 155 2.04 -10.22 18.51
CA HIS A 155 3.50 -10.28 18.63
C HIS A 155 4.04 -11.72 18.62
N GLU A 156 3.13 -12.70 18.58
CA GLU A 156 3.47 -14.12 18.51
C GLU A 156 4.09 -14.44 17.15
N LEU A 157 5.24 -15.13 17.18
CA LEU A 157 5.93 -15.59 15.98
C LEU A 157 5.31 -16.89 15.46
N HIS A 158 5.14 -16.94 14.14
CA HIS A 158 4.72 -18.11 13.37
C HIS A 158 5.90 -18.56 12.49
N PRO A 159 6.42 -19.78 12.69
CA PRO A 159 7.49 -20.30 11.86
C PRO A 159 7.00 -20.56 10.44
N ILE A 160 7.85 -20.30 9.45
CA ILE A 160 7.53 -20.53 8.04
C ILE A 160 8.58 -21.42 7.37
N GLN A 161 8.13 -22.16 6.36
CA GLN A 161 8.94 -23.07 5.54
C GLN A 161 8.94 -22.69 4.06
N ASP A 162 8.03 -21.80 3.66
CA ASP A 162 7.93 -21.25 2.32
C ASP A 162 7.23 -19.89 2.37
N CYS A 163 7.37 -19.10 1.30
CA CYS A 163 6.61 -17.88 1.12
C CYS A 163 6.38 -17.60 -0.38
N PRO A 164 5.27 -18.10 -0.96
CA PRO A 164 5.03 -18.04 -2.41
C PRO A 164 4.94 -16.63 -3.01
N VAL A 165 4.77 -15.58 -2.20
CA VAL A 165 4.76 -14.20 -2.69
C VAL A 165 6.18 -13.65 -2.93
N LEU A 166 7.20 -14.25 -2.31
CA LEU A 166 8.60 -13.86 -2.52
C LEU A 166 9.06 -14.31 -3.91
N VAL A 167 9.90 -13.49 -4.54
CA VAL A 167 10.56 -13.88 -5.80
C VAL A 167 11.39 -15.16 -5.61
N LYS A 168 11.48 -15.97 -6.67
CA LYS A 168 12.19 -17.26 -6.66
C LYS A 168 13.62 -17.12 -6.13
N GLY A 169 14.04 -18.02 -5.24
CA GLY A 169 15.38 -18.05 -4.64
C GLY A 169 15.54 -17.17 -3.40
N PHE A 170 14.61 -16.25 -3.14
CA PHE A 170 14.71 -15.33 -2.01
C PHE A 170 14.52 -16.05 -0.67
N PHE A 171 13.53 -16.94 -0.57
CA PHE A 171 13.28 -17.66 0.67
C PHE A 171 14.50 -18.50 1.09
N GLU A 172 15.08 -19.24 0.16
CA GLU A 172 16.27 -20.06 0.37
C GLU A 172 17.48 -19.21 0.78
N ALA A 173 17.59 -17.99 0.24
CA ALA A 173 18.63 -17.06 0.63
C ALA A 173 18.44 -16.55 2.07
N LEU A 174 17.20 -16.25 2.47
CA LEU A 174 16.85 -15.91 3.85
C LEU A 174 17.13 -17.07 4.81
N GLU A 175 16.86 -18.31 4.40
CA GLU A 175 17.16 -19.50 5.22
C GLU A 175 18.67 -19.65 5.45
N ARG A 176 19.49 -19.46 4.41
CA ARG A 176 20.95 -19.42 4.58
C ARG A 176 21.37 -18.35 5.57
N LYS A 177 20.76 -17.16 5.50
CA LYS A 177 21.05 -16.08 6.44
C LYS A 177 20.59 -16.38 7.87
N ALA A 178 19.45 -17.03 8.03
CA ALA A 178 18.97 -17.49 9.33
C ALA A 178 19.92 -18.53 9.95
N LYS A 179 20.47 -19.45 9.16
CA LYS A 179 21.49 -20.42 9.61
C LYS A 179 22.81 -19.75 10.00
N GLU A 180 23.25 -18.74 9.23
CA GLU A 180 24.46 -17.97 9.51
C GLU A 180 24.35 -17.19 10.83
N LEU A 181 23.29 -16.40 10.98
CA LEU A 181 23.12 -15.50 12.13
C LEU A 181 22.46 -16.15 13.34
N LYS A 182 21.88 -17.35 13.17
CA LYS A 182 21.04 -18.09 14.12
C LYS A 182 19.74 -17.38 14.52
N SER A 183 19.81 -16.12 14.96
CA SER A 183 18.66 -15.33 15.40
C SER A 183 18.84 -13.87 15.04
N PHE A 184 17.77 -13.22 14.57
CA PHE A 184 17.71 -11.77 14.39
C PHE A 184 16.28 -11.23 14.59
N PRO A 185 16.14 -10.01 15.13
CA PRO A 185 14.85 -9.36 15.24
C PRO A 185 14.33 -8.97 13.85
N SER A 186 13.14 -8.37 13.78
CA SER A 186 12.53 -7.92 12.52
C SER A 186 13.51 -7.10 11.68
N ARG A 187 14.05 -7.70 10.61
CA ARG A 187 15.06 -7.08 9.74
C ARG A 187 14.58 -7.06 8.30
N SER A 188 14.82 -5.95 7.63
CA SER A 188 14.51 -5.78 6.21
C SER A 188 15.61 -6.42 5.35
N PHE A 189 15.21 -7.20 4.37
CA PHE A 189 16.07 -7.76 3.34
C PHE A 189 15.49 -7.45 1.97
N GLY A 190 16.36 -7.13 1.01
CA GLY A 190 16.04 -7.13 -0.42
C GLY A 190 16.61 -8.38 -1.09
N PHE A 191 16.17 -8.67 -2.31
CA PHE A 191 16.71 -9.74 -3.14
C PHE A 191 16.71 -9.36 -4.60
N PHE A 192 17.89 -9.32 -5.19
CA PHE A 192 18.10 -8.91 -6.57
C PHE A 192 19.11 -9.83 -7.23
N ASN A 193 18.87 -10.19 -8.49
CA ASN A 193 19.79 -11.01 -9.30
C ASN A 193 20.29 -12.28 -8.57
N GLY A 194 19.41 -12.93 -7.80
CA GLY A 194 19.74 -14.18 -7.10
C GLY A 194 20.44 -14.02 -5.74
N GLN A 195 20.63 -12.79 -5.25
CA GLN A 195 21.38 -12.52 -4.02
C GLN A 195 20.60 -11.64 -3.03
N LEU A 196 20.81 -11.87 -1.73
CA LEU A 196 20.31 -10.97 -0.70
C LEU A 196 21.01 -9.62 -0.81
N LEU A 197 20.22 -8.57 -0.67
CA LEU A 197 20.74 -7.21 -0.66
C LEU A 197 21.36 -6.90 0.71
N GLU A 198 22.62 -7.29 0.87
CA GLU A 198 23.46 -6.89 2.01
C GLU A 198 24.37 -5.71 1.68
N GLN A 199 24.37 -5.30 0.40
CA GLN A 199 25.18 -4.25 -0.19
C GLN A 199 24.29 -3.41 -1.12
N ASP A 200 24.89 -2.56 -1.95
CA ASP A 200 24.19 -1.78 -2.95
C ASP A 200 23.64 -2.68 -4.07
N ALA A 201 22.47 -2.35 -4.62
CA ALA A 201 21.91 -3.00 -5.81
C ALA A 201 21.58 -2.00 -6.89
N THR A 202 21.37 -2.53 -8.08
CA THR A 202 20.79 -1.79 -9.20
C THR A 202 19.73 -2.65 -9.86
N TYR A 203 18.59 -2.05 -10.20
CA TYR A 203 17.56 -2.67 -11.01
C TYR A 203 17.12 -1.74 -12.14
N SER A 204 16.55 -2.33 -13.19
CA SER A 204 15.96 -1.57 -14.29
C SER A 204 14.66 -0.92 -13.86
N LEU A 205 14.52 0.36 -14.19
CA LEU A 205 13.30 1.13 -14.07
C LEU A 205 13.08 1.83 -15.41
N ARG A 206 12.23 1.25 -16.27
CA ARG A 206 12.09 1.69 -17.67
C ARG A 206 13.47 1.75 -18.35
N SER A 207 13.82 2.89 -18.95
CA SER A 207 15.11 3.20 -19.59
C SER A 207 16.25 3.43 -18.61
N HIS A 208 15.97 3.56 -17.32
CA HIS A 208 16.96 3.89 -16.30
C HIS A 208 17.47 2.65 -15.56
N LYS A 209 18.68 2.79 -15.01
CA LYS A 209 19.21 1.90 -13.99
C LYS A 209 19.16 2.62 -12.65
N LEU A 210 18.36 2.11 -11.72
CA LEU A 210 18.16 2.71 -10.42
C LEU A 210 19.02 1.97 -9.38
N GLY A 211 20.05 2.64 -8.88
CA GLY A 211 20.91 2.19 -7.80
C GLY A 211 20.30 2.47 -6.43
N VAL A 212 20.45 1.53 -5.50
CA VAL A 212 19.89 1.60 -4.15
C VAL A 212 20.83 1.02 -3.13
N GLY A 213 20.93 1.66 -1.96
CA GLY A 213 21.65 1.12 -0.81
C GLY A 213 20.81 0.08 -0.07
N ALA A 214 21.48 -0.69 0.80
CA ALA A 214 20.81 -1.72 1.60
C ALA A 214 19.71 -1.16 2.53
N ASN A 215 19.84 0.09 2.98
CA ASN A 215 18.84 0.73 3.84
C ASN A 215 17.85 1.61 3.07
N SER A 216 18.14 1.96 1.81
CA SER A 216 17.27 2.79 0.97
C SER A 216 15.89 2.13 0.79
N PHE A 217 14.84 2.95 0.70
CA PHE A 217 13.51 2.46 0.36
C PHE A 217 13.44 2.03 -1.12
N THR A 218 12.70 0.95 -1.38
CA THR A 218 12.34 0.48 -2.71
C THR A 218 10.91 -0.02 -2.65
N GLN A 219 10.17 0.16 -3.74
CA GLN A 219 8.85 -0.46 -3.86
C GLN A 219 9.00 -1.97 -3.67
N GLY A 220 8.02 -2.63 -3.04
CA GLY A 220 8.13 -4.06 -2.69
C GLY A 220 7.77 -5.03 -3.81
N ASN A 221 7.25 -4.51 -4.94
CA ASN A 221 6.87 -5.23 -6.14
C ASN A 221 7.33 -4.41 -7.36
N LEU A 222 8.44 -4.78 -7.98
CA LEU A 222 8.98 -4.00 -9.12
C LEU A 222 8.08 -4.08 -10.35
N PHE A 223 7.43 -5.23 -10.58
CA PHE A 223 6.53 -5.42 -11.72
C PHE A 223 5.35 -4.45 -11.66
N ALA A 224 4.72 -4.31 -10.49
CA ALA A 224 3.62 -3.36 -10.31
C ALA A 224 4.11 -1.91 -10.15
N ASN A 225 5.35 -1.70 -9.70
CA ASN A 225 5.96 -0.36 -9.67
C ASN A 225 6.13 0.22 -11.09
N GLU A 226 6.48 -0.60 -12.09
CA GLU A 226 6.52 -0.14 -13.49
C GLU A 226 5.16 0.41 -13.94
N LEU A 227 4.07 -0.28 -13.59
CA LEU A 227 2.70 0.19 -13.89
C LEU A 227 2.34 1.47 -13.12
N LEU A 228 2.82 1.61 -11.88
CA LEU A 228 2.63 2.83 -11.08
C LEU A 228 3.33 4.02 -11.73
N VAL A 229 4.60 3.85 -12.10
CA VAL A 229 5.38 4.87 -12.79
C VAL A 229 4.71 5.23 -14.13
N GLU A 230 4.28 4.23 -14.89
CA GLU A 230 3.54 4.44 -16.14
C GLU A 230 2.25 5.21 -15.95
N GLN A 231 1.49 4.91 -14.90
CA GLN A 231 0.29 5.65 -14.59
C GLN A 231 0.61 7.12 -14.28
N VAL A 232 1.64 7.39 -13.46
CA VAL A 232 2.08 8.77 -13.19
C VAL A 232 2.44 9.49 -14.48
N LEU A 233 3.18 8.87 -15.39
CA LEU A 233 3.52 9.46 -16.70
C LEU A 233 2.29 9.66 -17.60
N ASN A 234 1.33 8.73 -17.57
CA ASN A 234 0.09 8.84 -18.32
C ASN A 234 -0.73 10.07 -17.89
N GLU A 235 -0.75 10.35 -16.58
CA GLU A 235 -1.42 11.53 -16.02
C GLU A 235 -0.76 12.87 -16.40
N LEU A 236 0.39 12.84 -17.09
CA LEU A 236 1.15 14.02 -17.52
C LEU A 236 1.09 14.24 -19.03
N LYS A 237 0.52 13.31 -19.80
CA LYS A 237 0.50 13.36 -21.28
C LYS A 237 -0.12 14.65 -21.80
N ASP A 238 -1.30 15.00 -21.28
CA ASP A 238 -2.06 16.19 -21.64
C ASP A 238 -1.62 17.47 -20.91
N LEU A 239 -0.55 17.44 -20.11
CA LEU A 239 -0.03 18.64 -19.46
C LEU A 239 0.57 19.58 -20.53
N PRO A 240 0.07 20.82 -20.69
CA PRO A 240 0.42 21.67 -21.83
C PRO A 240 1.85 22.20 -21.78
N ARG A 241 2.38 22.42 -20.57
CA ARG A 241 3.72 22.91 -20.31
C ARG A 241 4.45 21.96 -19.36
N LYS A 242 5.69 21.62 -19.69
CA LYS A 242 6.51 20.63 -18.97
C LYS A 242 7.90 21.20 -18.67
N LYS A 243 7.98 22.41 -18.09
CA LYS A 243 9.27 23.03 -17.76
C LYS A 243 9.80 22.57 -16.41
N LEU A 244 8.98 22.59 -15.37
CA LEU A 244 9.41 22.26 -14.01
C LEU A 244 8.47 21.26 -13.33
N ALA A 245 9.02 20.13 -12.91
CA ALA A 245 8.37 19.23 -11.97
C ALA A 245 9.12 19.21 -10.62
N ILE A 246 8.37 19.12 -9.52
CA ILE A 246 8.92 18.89 -8.19
C ILE A 246 8.38 17.56 -7.67
N ASP A 247 9.29 16.66 -7.30
CA ASP A 247 9.00 15.36 -6.72
C ASP A 247 9.32 15.40 -5.22
N PHE A 248 8.29 15.52 -4.38
CA PHE A 248 8.44 15.45 -2.93
C PHE A 248 8.39 14.00 -2.46
N PHE A 249 9.25 13.66 -1.49
CA PHE A 249 9.45 12.27 -1.02
C PHE A 249 10.07 11.38 -2.11
N SER A 250 11.00 11.97 -2.88
CA SER A 250 11.59 11.38 -4.08
C SER A 250 12.39 10.10 -3.84
N GLY A 251 12.82 9.83 -2.59
CA GLY A 251 13.64 8.68 -2.23
C GLY A 251 14.93 8.66 -3.04
N VAL A 252 15.14 7.56 -3.76
CA VAL A 252 16.30 7.36 -4.65
C VAL A 252 16.05 7.81 -6.09
N GLY A 253 14.86 8.34 -6.40
CA GLY A 253 14.46 8.82 -7.72
C GLY A 253 13.52 7.89 -8.49
N ASN A 254 12.65 7.13 -7.82
CA ASN A 254 11.71 6.21 -8.48
C ASN A 254 10.73 6.93 -9.43
N LEU A 255 10.28 8.13 -9.07
CA LEU A 255 9.43 8.96 -9.92
C LEU A 255 10.25 10.07 -10.60
N SER A 256 11.24 10.65 -9.92
CA SER A 256 12.05 11.75 -10.46
C SER A 256 12.82 11.38 -11.73
N LEU A 257 13.36 10.15 -11.83
CA LEU A 257 14.06 9.68 -13.03
C LEU A 257 13.13 9.67 -14.26
N PRO A 258 11.99 8.95 -14.25
CA PRO A 258 10.98 9.05 -15.31
C PRO A 258 10.50 10.47 -15.60
N LEU A 259 10.31 11.32 -14.57
CA LEU A 259 9.91 12.71 -14.77
C LEU A 259 10.98 13.50 -15.56
N SER A 260 12.26 13.17 -15.41
CA SER A 260 13.35 13.83 -16.15
C SER A 260 13.39 13.50 -17.64
N GLU A 261 12.63 12.49 -18.09
CA GLU A 261 12.41 12.21 -19.51
C GLU A 261 11.32 13.12 -20.11
N VAL A 262 10.48 13.72 -19.26
CA VAL A 262 9.28 14.47 -19.66
C VAL A 262 9.41 15.97 -19.41
N PHE A 263 10.13 16.37 -18.37
CA PHE A 263 10.30 17.78 -17.97
C PHE A 263 11.70 18.31 -18.27
N GLU A 264 11.78 19.60 -18.61
CA GLU A 264 13.07 20.29 -18.83
C GLU A 264 13.91 20.33 -17.54
N ARG A 265 13.27 20.51 -16.39
CA ARG A 265 13.90 20.53 -15.06
C ARG A 265 13.06 19.73 -14.06
N VAL A 266 13.74 18.94 -13.24
CA VAL A 266 13.14 18.18 -12.14
C VAL A 266 13.91 18.49 -10.86
N ILE A 267 13.16 18.78 -9.80
CA ILE A 267 13.69 18.90 -8.44
C ILE A 267 13.18 17.72 -7.61
N GLY A 268 14.07 16.90 -7.08
CA GLY A 268 13.73 15.84 -6.14
C GLY A 268 14.03 16.26 -4.70
N VAL A 269 13.04 16.15 -3.82
CA VAL A 269 13.14 16.47 -2.39
C VAL A 269 13.05 15.19 -1.58
N GLU A 270 14.02 14.95 -0.69
CA GLU A 270 14.06 13.76 0.17
C GLU A 270 14.77 14.09 1.49
N SER A 271 14.24 13.62 2.62
CA SER A 271 14.79 13.93 3.95
C SER A 271 15.85 12.94 4.42
N HIS A 272 15.89 11.73 3.86
CA HIS A 272 16.85 10.71 4.24
C HIS A 272 18.15 10.86 3.45
N SER A 273 19.23 11.27 4.13
CA SER A 273 20.52 11.58 3.52
C SER A 273 21.10 10.43 2.67
N GLU A 274 20.93 9.17 3.09
CA GLU A 274 21.38 8.01 2.30
C GLU A 274 20.61 7.89 0.98
N SER A 275 19.30 8.20 0.98
CA SER A 275 18.49 8.16 -0.23
C SER A 275 18.91 9.26 -1.20
N ILE A 276 19.18 10.47 -0.69
CA ILE A 276 19.73 11.58 -1.50
C ILE A 276 21.11 11.24 -2.08
N ALA A 277 21.98 10.59 -1.31
CA ALA A 277 23.29 10.17 -1.81
C ALA A 277 23.15 9.19 -2.98
N TRP A 278 22.19 8.27 -2.91
CA TRP A 278 21.83 7.39 -4.03
C TRP A 278 21.19 8.13 -5.20
N ALA A 279 20.24 9.03 -4.93
CA ALA A 279 19.57 9.83 -5.94
C ALA A 279 20.58 10.61 -6.81
N LYS A 280 21.57 11.25 -6.16
CA LYS A 280 22.69 11.96 -6.83
C LYS A 280 23.56 11.03 -7.68
N LYS A 281 23.79 9.78 -7.24
CA LYS A 281 24.49 8.76 -8.05
C LYS A 281 23.66 8.29 -9.24
N ASN A 282 22.34 8.21 -9.07
CA ASN A 282 21.40 7.74 -10.09
C ASN A 282 21.19 8.76 -11.21
N SER A 283 21.26 10.06 -10.90
CA SER A 283 21.21 11.11 -11.92
C SER A 283 21.86 12.40 -11.44
N SER A 284 22.77 12.92 -12.26
CA SER A 284 23.33 14.28 -12.16
C SER A 284 22.48 15.33 -12.87
N LYS A 285 21.47 14.94 -13.64
CA LYS A 285 20.58 15.86 -14.39
C LYS A 285 19.45 16.43 -13.54
N ILE A 286 19.14 15.77 -12.42
CA ILE A 286 18.07 16.16 -11.50
C ILE A 286 18.68 16.97 -10.36
N GLU A 287 18.00 18.05 -9.99
CA GLU A 287 18.37 18.85 -8.83
C GLU A 287 17.86 18.16 -7.56
N TRP A 288 18.78 17.73 -6.69
CA TRP A 288 18.44 16.99 -5.47
C TRP A 288 18.61 17.87 -4.24
N ILE A 289 17.52 18.03 -3.48
CA ILE A 289 17.49 18.83 -2.25
C ILE A 289 17.22 17.90 -1.07
N GLU A 290 18.14 17.90 -0.11
CA GLU A 290 17.94 17.20 1.15
C GLU A 290 17.11 18.04 2.10
N GLY A 291 16.00 17.49 2.60
CA GLY A 291 15.16 18.14 3.60
C GLY A 291 13.75 17.59 3.65
N GLU A 292 13.03 17.96 4.71
CA GLU A 292 11.63 17.61 4.85
C GLU A 292 10.76 18.44 3.89
N ALA A 293 9.86 17.78 3.16
CA ALA A 293 8.98 18.43 2.20
C ALA A 293 8.19 19.61 2.80
N GLU A 294 7.79 19.50 4.07
CA GLU A 294 7.03 20.54 4.79
C GLU A 294 7.85 21.82 5.03
N ASN A 295 9.17 21.71 5.09
CA ASN A 295 10.09 22.84 5.31
C ASN A 295 10.56 23.48 4.00
N LEU A 296 10.34 22.80 2.86
CA LEU A 296 10.77 23.21 1.53
C LEU A 296 9.61 23.69 0.65
N ILE A 297 8.53 24.17 1.27
CA ILE A 297 7.34 24.68 0.59
C ILE A 297 7.61 25.94 -0.26
N SER A 298 8.69 26.67 0.01
CA SER A 298 9.14 27.81 -0.81
C SER A 298 9.58 27.40 -2.22
N LEU A 299 9.90 26.11 -2.45
CA LEU A 299 10.16 25.62 -3.81
C LEU A 299 8.93 25.80 -4.72
N LEU A 300 7.72 25.84 -4.13
CA LEU A 300 6.49 26.12 -4.87
C LEU A 300 6.41 27.57 -5.37
N ASP A 301 7.24 28.49 -4.88
CA ASP A 301 7.34 29.88 -5.39
C ASP A 301 7.98 29.92 -6.79
N GLN A 302 8.67 28.83 -7.20
CA GLN A 302 9.19 28.67 -8.56
C GLN A 302 8.09 28.36 -9.60
N ALA A 303 6.83 28.30 -9.17
CA ALA A 303 5.66 28.02 -10.01
C ALA A 303 5.86 26.76 -10.88
N PRO A 304 6.05 25.57 -10.27
CA PRO A 304 6.18 24.32 -11.02
C PRO A 304 4.94 24.07 -11.87
N ASP A 305 5.11 23.40 -13.01
CA ASP A 305 3.99 22.96 -13.83
C ASP A 305 3.33 21.70 -13.22
N CYS A 306 4.13 20.90 -12.49
CA CYS A 306 3.66 19.70 -11.80
C CYS A 306 4.33 19.48 -10.45
N VAL A 307 3.55 19.00 -9.49
CA VAL A 307 4.05 18.46 -8.21
C VAL A 307 3.64 17.00 -8.11
N VAL A 308 4.62 16.13 -7.91
CA VAL A 308 4.42 14.71 -7.60
C VAL A 308 4.77 14.48 -6.13
N MET A 309 3.99 13.64 -5.44
CA MET A 309 4.29 13.26 -4.06
C MET A 309 3.93 11.81 -3.78
N ASP A 310 4.85 11.07 -3.15
CA ASP A 310 4.66 9.70 -2.65
C ASP A 310 5.01 9.63 -1.14
N PRO A 311 4.20 10.26 -0.27
CA PRO A 311 4.52 10.35 1.15
C PRO A 311 4.42 9.00 1.89
N PRO A 312 5.01 8.89 3.09
CA PRO A 312 4.79 7.74 3.96
C PRO A 312 3.32 7.59 4.34
N ARG A 313 2.96 6.46 4.98
CA ARG A 313 1.58 6.15 5.44
C ARG A 313 0.88 7.25 6.24
N GLY A 314 1.65 8.13 6.88
CA GLY A 314 1.14 9.28 7.61
C GLY A 314 0.52 10.36 6.73
N GLY A 315 0.77 10.36 5.42
CA GLY A 315 0.37 11.41 4.47
C GLY A 315 1.24 12.67 4.53
N SER A 316 0.81 13.71 3.84
CA SER A 316 1.48 15.01 3.72
C SER A 316 0.50 16.20 3.81
N LEU A 317 -0.36 16.20 4.84
CA LEU A 317 -1.42 17.20 5.02
C LEU A 317 -0.90 18.64 4.97
N LYS A 318 0.27 18.90 5.56
CA LYS A 318 0.87 20.25 5.59
C LYS A 318 1.30 20.70 4.20
N LEU A 319 1.95 19.84 3.42
CA LEU A 319 2.31 20.16 2.03
C LEU A 319 1.05 20.45 1.19
N CYS A 320 0.01 19.62 1.32
CA CYS A 320 -1.28 19.86 0.66
C CYS A 320 -1.91 21.19 1.06
N ARG A 321 -1.77 21.62 2.32
CA ARG A 321 -2.24 22.95 2.74
C ARG A 321 -1.41 24.08 2.11
N SER A 322 -0.11 23.91 1.99
CA SER A 322 0.79 24.91 1.40
C SER A 322 0.59 25.11 -0.10
N LEU A 323 0.01 24.12 -0.79
CA LEU A 323 -0.42 24.21 -2.20
C LEU A 323 -1.70 25.05 -2.40
N MET A 324 -2.47 25.33 -1.34
CA MET A 324 -3.67 26.16 -1.45
C MET A 324 -3.28 27.62 -1.69
N GLY A 325 -3.96 28.29 -2.63
CA GLY A 325 -3.76 29.72 -2.89
C GLY A 325 -2.53 30.09 -3.73
N ARG A 326 -1.88 29.10 -4.37
CA ARG A 326 -0.76 29.30 -5.30
C ARG A 326 -1.23 29.10 -6.75
N PRO A 327 -0.49 29.62 -7.77
CA PRO A 327 -0.70 29.20 -9.16
C PRO A 327 -0.67 27.67 -9.22
N LEU A 328 -1.73 27.06 -9.76
CA LEU A 328 -2.03 25.68 -9.43
C LEU A 328 -1.30 24.71 -10.38
N PRO A 329 -0.21 24.05 -9.95
CA PRO A 329 0.36 22.95 -10.73
C PRO A 329 -0.65 21.82 -10.88
N ARG A 330 -0.42 20.93 -11.85
CA ARG A 330 -0.99 19.59 -11.74
C ARG A 330 -0.38 18.89 -10.53
N VAL A 331 -1.19 18.29 -9.67
CA VAL A 331 -0.72 17.49 -8.53
C VAL A 331 -0.98 16.02 -8.80
N ILE A 332 0.06 15.19 -8.74
CA ILE A 332 -0.07 13.72 -8.73
C ILE A 332 0.29 13.22 -7.34
N TYR A 333 -0.69 12.63 -6.64
CA TYR A 333 -0.51 12.08 -5.30
C TYR A 333 -0.53 10.55 -5.38
N VAL A 334 0.58 9.92 -4.99
CA VAL A 334 0.71 8.47 -4.82
C VAL A 334 0.53 8.11 -3.34
N SER A 335 -0.25 7.09 -3.01
CA SER A 335 -0.45 6.70 -1.61
C SER A 335 -0.84 5.24 -1.40
N CYS A 336 -0.22 4.64 -0.37
CA CYS A 336 -0.56 3.31 0.13
C CYS A 336 -1.65 3.32 1.23
N SER A 337 -2.21 4.49 1.54
CA SER A 337 -3.17 4.67 2.63
C SER A 337 -4.32 5.60 2.22
N LEU A 338 -5.46 4.98 1.92
CA LEU A 338 -6.67 5.68 1.50
C LEU A 338 -7.15 6.72 2.55
N GLY A 339 -7.04 6.41 3.84
CA GLY A 339 -7.49 7.31 4.91
C GLY A 339 -6.69 8.62 4.98
N SER A 340 -5.34 8.52 4.93
CA SER A 340 -4.48 9.71 4.92
C SER A 340 -4.61 10.48 3.60
N LEU A 341 -4.70 9.76 2.46
CA LEU A 341 -4.92 10.37 1.15
C LEU A 341 -6.20 11.22 1.13
N ILE A 342 -7.34 10.65 1.56
CA ILE A 342 -8.60 11.39 1.67
C ILE A 342 -8.47 12.63 2.57
N ARG A 343 -7.83 12.48 3.73
CA ARG A 343 -7.61 13.59 4.68
C ARG A 343 -6.81 14.72 4.03
N ASP A 344 -5.78 14.38 3.25
CA ASP A 344 -4.84 15.34 2.66
C ASP A 344 -5.41 16.05 1.44
N LEU A 345 -6.17 15.34 0.60
CA LEU A 345 -6.83 15.92 -0.56
C LEU A 345 -8.04 16.79 -0.19
N THR A 346 -8.69 16.52 0.95
CA THR A 346 -9.87 17.28 1.42
C THR A 346 -9.67 18.80 1.39
N PRO A 347 -8.62 19.40 1.98
CA PRO A 347 -8.40 20.85 1.91
C PRO A 347 -8.16 21.35 0.47
N LEU A 348 -7.39 20.62 -0.34
CA LEU A 348 -7.10 20.99 -1.74
C LEU A 348 -8.38 21.09 -2.58
N VAL A 349 -9.26 20.10 -2.44
CA VAL A 349 -10.48 19.98 -3.25
C VAL A 349 -11.58 20.91 -2.74
N LYS A 350 -11.78 20.99 -1.42
CA LYS A 350 -12.86 21.80 -0.84
C LYS A 350 -12.56 23.29 -0.82
N LYS A 351 -11.29 23.68 -0.71
CA LYS A 351 -10.87 25.07 -0.48
C LYS A 351 -9.72 25.54 -1.38
N GLY A 352 -8.89 24.62 -1.87
CA GLY A 352 -7.70 24.94 -2.66
C GLY A 352 -7.92 25.10 -4.16
N GLY A 353 -9.17 24.96 -4.66
CA GLY A 353 -9.48 25.12 -6.09
C GLY A 353 -9.11 23.93 -6.98
N TYR A 354 -8.68 22.81 -6.39
CA TYR A 354 -8.35 21.61 -7.15
C TYR A 354 -9.59 20.75 -7.45
N ARG A 355 -9.59 20.08 -8.61
CA ARG A 355 -10.53 19.02 -8.95
C ARG A 355 -9.78 17.71 -9.06
N ILE A 356 -10.34 16.64 -8.49
CA ILE A 356 -9.87 15.28 -8.76
C ILE A 356 -10.29 14.94 -10.19
N GLN A 357 -9.30 14.66 -11.05
CA GLN A 357 -9.53 14.32 -12.46
C GLN A 357 -9.54 12.81 -12.66
N SER A 358 -8.66 12.09 -11.97
CA SER A 358 -8.58 10.64 -12.02
C SER A 358 -8.17 10.07 -10.67
N TRP A 359 -8.58 8.84 -10.43
CA TRP A 359 -8.14 8.06 -9.28
C TRP A 359 -7.94 6.61 -9.71
N THR A 360 -6.69 6.19 -9.74
CA THR A 360 -6.29 4.85 -10.17
C THR A 360 -5.84 4.04 -8.96
N LEU A 361 -6.47 2.91 -8.75
CA LEU A 361 -6.14 1.91 -7.74
C LEU A 361 -5.17 0.90 -8.35
N ILE A 362 -4.00 0.69 -7.76
CA ILE A 362 -2.99 -0.23 -8.27
C ILE A 362 -2.76 -1.34 -7.25
N ASP A 363 -2.89 -2.59 -7.69
CA ASP A 363 -2.62 -3.74 -6.85
C ASP A 363 -1.11 -4.02 -6.76
N LEU A 364 -0.43 -3.24 -5.94
CA LEU A 364 1.00 -3.42 -5.70
C LEU A 364 1.29 -4.70 -4.89
N PHE A 365 0.32 -5.19 -4.10
CA PHE A 365 0.48 -6.32 -3.20
C PHE A 365 -0.72 -7.29 -3.26
N PRO A 366 -0.82 -8.11 -4.32
CA PRO A 366 -1.80 -9.19 -4.40
C PRO A 366 -1.76 -10.10 -3.18
N GLN A 367 -2.86 -10.80 -2.89
CA GLN A 367 -3.02 -11.64 -1.69
C GLN A 367 -3.07 -10.89 -0.36
N THR A 368 -2.87 -9.57 -0.37
CA THR A 368 -2.98 -8.69 0.80
C THR A 368 -4.11 -7.70 0.61
N ARG A 369 -4.56 -7.10 1.72
CA ARG A 369 -5.53 -6.00 1.70
C ARG A 369 -4.96 -4.65 1.25
N HIS A 370 -3.66 -4.56 0.97
CA HIS A 370 -3.04 -3.31 0.57
C HIS A 370 -3.44 -2.92 -0.85
N LEU A 371 -3.56 -1.62 -1.06
CA LEU A 371 -3.94 -1.04 -2.33
C LEU A 371 -3.26 0.33 -2.44
N GLU A 372 -2.57 0.53 -3.55
CA GLU A 372 -1.94 1.80 -3.86
C GLU A 372 -2.92 2.68 -4.64
N SER A 373 -2.82 3.99 -4.50
CA SER A 373 -3.62 4.96 -5.25
C SER A 373 -2.70 5.95 -5.95
N VAL A 374 -3.00 6.25 -7.21
CA VAL A 374 -2.45 7.39 -7.96
C VAL A 374 -3.62 8.32 -8.26
N VAL A 375 -3.56 9.55 -7.74
CA VAL A 375 -4.63 10.54 -7.90
C VAL A 375 -4.10 11.76 -8.61
N ARG A 376 -4.73 12.12 -9.73
CA ARG A 376 -4.47 13.38 -10.41
C ARG A 376 -5.44 14.45 -9.93
N LEU A 377 -4.89 15.58 -9.53
CA LEU A 377 -5.63 16.80 -9.27
C LEU A 377 -5.16 17.90 -10.20
N ASP A 378 -6.12 18.56 -10.85
CA ASP A 378 -5.86 19.76 -11.63
C ASP A 378 -6.46 20.96 -10.91
N GLY A 379 -5.69 22.03 -10.82
CA GLY A 379 -6.20 23.31 -10.36
C GLY A 379 -7.18 23.94 -11.35
N ARG A 380 -8.25 24.55 -10.85
CA ARG A 380 -9.07 25.47 -11.66
C ARG A 380 -8.33 26.79 -11.82
N ASP A 381 -8.23 27.31 -13.03
CA ASP A 381 -7.86 28.72 -13.21
C ASP A 381 -8.76 29.58 -12.28
N PRO A 382 -8.18 30.36 -11.34
CA PRO A 382 -8.95 31.21 -10.45
C PRO A 382 -9.85 32.21 -11.19
N LEU A 383 -9.57 32.48 -12.47
CA LEU A 383 -10.34 33.39 -13.33
C LEU A 383 -11.49 32.69 -14.10
N ALA A 384 -11.67 31.37 -13.96
CA ALA A 384 -12.68 30.60 -14.70
C ALA A 384 -13.99 30.36 -13.90
N LEU A 385 -14.38 31.28 -13.02
CA LEU A 385 -15.65 31.26 -12.27
C LEU A 385 -16.61 32.36 -12.72
#